data_AF-A0A2D6TP02-F1
#
_entry.id   AF-A0A2D6TP02-F1
#
_cell.length_a   1.000
_cell.length_b   1.000
_cell.length_c   1.000
_cell.angle_alpha   90.00
_cell.angle_beta   90.00
_cell.angle_gamma   90.00
#
_symmetry.space_group_name_H-M   'P 1'
#
loop_
_entity.id
_entity.type
_entity.pdbx_description
1 polymer ?
#
loop_
_entity_poly.entity_id
_entity_poly.type
_entity_poly.pdbx_seq_one_letter_code
_entity_poly.pdbx_strand_id
1 'polypeptide(L)'
;MKKEWIRETARDIIALGSIPFFILVLVRVSLIQKPFYFYQFLIAGIIFLLFMIILKYNLYSGLGFIILVFTNLYYNEFKFLIFSILVYIGLILSLFYIKEEKYKIIKGILFGVISSGISYLFVKYIYS
;
A
#
# COMPACT_ATOMS: atom_id res chain seq x y z
N MET A 1 9.51 -23.51 -17.85
CA MET A 1 10.69 -22.87 -17.23
C MET A 1 10.67 -21.34 -17.25
N LYS A 2 11.11 -20.60 -18.31
CA LYS A 2 11.19 -19.12 -18.24
C LYS A 2 9.88 -18.40 -17.90
N LYS A 3 8.74 -18.84 -18.46
CA LYS A 3 7.42 -18.25 -18.18
C LYS A 3 6.92 -18.50 -16.75
N GLU A 4 7.30 -19.63 -16.14
CA GLU A 4 6.92 -19.96 -14.76
C GLU A 4 7.69 -19.11 -13.77
N TRP A 5 9.00 -18.96 -13.97
CA TRP A 5 9.85 -18.08 -13.15
C TRP A 5 9.36 -16.64 -13.13
N ILE A 6 9.05 -16.06 -14.31
CA ILE A 6 8.53 -14.68 -14.39
C ILE A 6 7.19 -14.56 -13.64
N ARG A 7 6.36 -15.59 -13.69
CA ARG A 7 5.08 -15.61 -12.99
C ARG A 7 5.26 -15.72 -11.47
N GLU A 8 6.20 -16.50 -10.99
CA GLU A 8 6.55 -16.59 -9.57
C GLU A 8 7.07 -15.25 -9.06
N THR A 9 8.04 -14.65 -9.76
CA THR A 9 8.54 -13.32 -9.40
C THR A 9 7.43 -12.26 -9.38
N ALA A 10 6.50 -12.29 -10.33
CA ALA A 10 5.35 -11.39 -10.32
C ALA A 10 4.48 -11.59 -9.06
N ARG A 11 4.28 -12.83 -8.60
CA ARG A 11 3.52 -13.12 -7.38
C ARG A 11 4.25 -12.63 -6.13
N ASP A 12 5.57 -12.78 -6.08
CA ASP A 12 6.39 -12.31 -4.96
C ASP A 12 6.37 -10.79 -4.87
N ILE A 13 6.44 -10.09 -6.00
CA ILE A 13 6.32 -8.63 -6.03
C ILE A 13 4.91 -8.20 -5.60
N ILE A 14 3.85 -8.90 -6.03
CA ILE A 14 2.47 -8.61 -5.57
C ILE A 14 2.32 -8.80 -4.06
N ALA A 15 3.04 -9.74 -3.46
CA ALA A 15 3.01 -9.98 -2.02
C ALA A 15 3.47 -8.76 -1.20
N LEU A 16 4.21 -7.81 -1.79
CA LEU A 16 4.56 -6.53 -1.16
C LEU A 16 3.34 -5.62 -0.92
N GLY A 17 2.21 -5.87 -1.59
CA GLY A 17 0.93 -5.21 -1.31
C GLY A 17 -0.02 -6.05 -0.44
N SER A 18 0.43 -7.15 0.13
CA SER A 18 -0.43 -8.08 0.86
C SER A 18 -0.75 -7.62 2.29
N ILE A 19 -1.81 -8.18 2.89
CA ILE A 19 -2.13 -7.95 4.32
C ILE A 19 -0.94 -8.34 5.23
N PRO A 20 -0.29 -9.51 5.08
CA PRO A 20 0.88 -9.85 5.90
C PRO A 20 2.00 -8.81 5.83
N PHE A 21 2.32 -8.32 4.62
CA PHE A 21 3.35 -7.31 4.46
C PHE A 21 2.93 -5.96 5.07
N PHE A 22 1.66 -5.58 4.92
CA PHE A 22 1.09 -4.41 5.59
C PHE A 22 1.23 -4.49 7.12
N ILE A 23 0.87 -5.64 7.72
CA ILE A 23 1.01 -5.88 9.17
C ILE A 23 2.49 -5.81 9.58
N LEU A 24 3.40 -6.39 8.80
CA LEU A 24 4.84 -6.32 9.07
C LEU A 24 5.32 -4.86 9.12
N VAL A 25 4.92 -4.05 8.14
CA VAL A 25 5.24 -2.61 8.13
C VAL A 25 4.61 -1.92 9.34
N LEU A 26 3.37 -2.24 9.69
CA LEU A 26 2.66 -1.63 10.82
C LEU A 26 3.37 -1.90 12.16
N VAL A 27 3.80 -3.15 12.38
CA VAL A 27 4.59 -3.55 13.55
C VAL A 27 5.94 -2.85 13.55
N ARG A 28 6.62 -2.77 12.40
CA ARG A 28 7.86 -1.99 12.30
C ARG A 28 7.65 -0.54 12.74
N VAL A 29 6.55 0.07 12.33
CA VAL A 29 6.20 1.45 12.68
C VAL A 29 5.88 1.62 14.16
N SER A 30 5.23 0.66 14.80
CA SER A 30 4.92 0.73 16.24
C SER A 30 6.18 0.74 17.11
N LEU A 31 7.28 0.13 16.65
CA LEU A 31 8.57 0.12 17.35
C LEU A 31 9.28 1.49 17.34
N ILE A 32 8.88 2.41 16.46
CA ILE A 32 9.63 3.67 16.21
C ILE A 32 9.24 4.81 17.19
N GLN A 33 8.37 4.57 18.18
CA GLN A 33 7.93 5.60 19.15
C GLN A 33 7.37 6.89 18.49
N LYS A 34 6.83 6.79 17.27
CA LYS A 34 6.12 7.88 16.57
C LYS A 34 4.62 7.58 16.51
N PRO A 35 3.85 7.81 17.59
CA PRO A 35 2.45 7.41 17.69
C PRO A 35 1.59 8.07 16.60
N PHE A 36 1.82 9.35 16.31
CA PHE A 36 1.13 10.09 15.26
C PHE A 36 1.14 9.36 13.91
N TYR A 37 2.34 8.96 13.47
CA TYR A 37 2.53 8.28 12.19
C TYR A 37 1.96 6.85 12.21
N PHE A 38 2.07 6.15 13.35
CA PHE A 38 1.45 4.84 13.53
C PHE A 38 -0.07 4.90 13.33
N TYR A 39 -0.75 5.86 13.96
CA TYR A 39 -2.20 6.01 13.81
C TYR A 39 -2.61 6.39 12.40
N GLN A 40 -1.84 7.23 11.71
CA GLN A 40 -2.10 7.55 10.30
C GLN A 40 -2.04 6.29 9.41
N PHE A 41 -1.01 5.47 9.60
CA PHE A 41 -0.86 4.26 8.82
C PHE A 41 -1.95 3.22 9.14
N LEU A 42 -2.24 3.02 10.43
CA LEU A 42 -3.28 2.10 10.90
C LEU A 42 -4.67 2.48 10.38
N ILE A 43 -5.07 3.74 10.56
CA ILE A 43 -6.40 4.23 10.19
C ILE A 43 -6.57 4.18 8.67
N ALA A 44 -5.53 4.47 7.89
CA ALA A 44 -5.58 4.34 6.44
C ALA A 44 -5.87 2.89 6.01
N GLY A 45 -5.19 1.92 6.64
CA GLY A 45 -5.45 0.49 6.40
C GLY A 45 -6.88 0.09 6.77
N ILE A 46 -7.40 0.55 7.91
CA ILE A 46 -8.77 0.25 8.36
C ILE A 46 -9.80 0.84 7.39
N ILE A 47 -9.70 2.13 7.05
CA ILE A 47 -10.62 2.80 6.13
C ILE A 47 -10.60 2.10 4.77
N PHE A 48 -9.42 1.73 4.28
CA PHE A 48 -9.27 0.97 3.05
C PHE A 48 -10.00 -0.37 3.13
N LEU A 49 -9.69 -1.22 4.11
CA LEU A 49 -10.35 -2.52 4.24
C LEU A 49 -11.88 -2.40 4.37
N LEU A 50 -12.40 -1.37 5.05
CA LEU A 50 -13.83 -1.08 5.12
C LEU A 50 -14.43 -0.76 3.74
N PHE A 51 -13.80 0.11 2.94
CA PHE A 51 -14.25 0.40 1.58
C PHE A 51 -14.18 -0.83 0.68
N MET A 52 -13.22 -1.73 0.90
CA MET A 52 -13.06 -2.93 0.07
C MET A 52 -14.25 -3.87 0.18
N ILE A 53 -14.83 -4.03 1.38
CA ILE A 53 -15.99 -4.89 1.64
C ILE A 53 -17.19 -4.47 0.75
N ILE A 54 -17.36 -3.17 0.54
CA ILE A 54 -18.50 -2.60 -0.19
C ILE A 54 -18.21 -2.51 -1.69
N LEU A 55 -17.01 -2.03 -2.07
CA LEU A 55 -16.72 -1.56 -3.43
C LEU A 55 -15.92 -2.55 -4.29
N LYS A 56 -15.46 -3.66 -3.69
CA LYS A 56 -14.78 -4.81 -4.32
C LYS A 56 -13.72 -4.39 -5.33
N TYR A 57 -12.55 -3.99 -4.85
CA TYR A 57 -11.39 -3.62 -5.67
C TYR A 57 -10.16 -4.48 -5.35
N ASN A 58 -9.05 -4.27 -6.06
CA ASN A 58 -7.83 -5.04 -5.84
C ASN A 58 -7.14 -4.60 -4.54
N LEU A 59 -6.97 -5.55 -3.62
CA LEU A 59 -6.35 -5.32 -2.32
C LEU A 59 -4.89 -4.90 -2.45
N TYR A 60 -4.13 -5.59 -3.29
CA TYR A 60 -2.69 -5.43 -3.40
C TYR A 60 -2.30 -4.06 -3.94
N SER A 61 -3.02 -3.56 -4.94
CA SER A 61 -2.73 -2.23 -5.50
C SER A 61 -2.97 -1.12 -4.48
N GLY A 62 -4.01 -1.21 -3.66
CA GLY A 62 -4.32 -0.17 -2.69
C GLY A 62 -3.52 -0.26 -1.40
N LEU A 63 -3.35 -1.44 -0.79
CA LEU A 63 -2.45 -1.58 0.36
C LEU A 63 -1.00 -1.26 -0.02
N GLY A 64 -0.54 -1.68 -1.20
CA GLY A 64 0.77 -1.30 -1.72
C GLY A 64 0.92 0.22 -1.84
N PHE A 65 -0.14 0.94 -2.22
CA PHE A 65 -0.14 2.40 -2.29
C PHE A 65 -0.05 3.03 -0.90
N ILE A 66 -0.84 2.54 0.06
CA ILE A 66 -0.83 3.04 1.44
C ILE A 66 0.57 2.86 2.04
N ILE A 67 1.18 1.69 1.83
CA ILE A 67 2.56 1.41 2.26
C ILE A 67 3.54 2.38 1.58
N LEU A 68 3.43 2.58 0.26
CA LEU A 68 4.25 3.54 -0.47
C LEU A 68 4.17 4.94 0.16
N VAL A 69 2.96 5.47 0.37
CA VAL A 69 2.75 6.82 0.90
C VAL A 69 3.36 6.96 2.28
N PHE A 70 2.98 6.09 3.21
CA PHE A 70 3.38 6.26 4.61
C PHE A 70 4.87 5.95 4.81
N THR A 71 5.43 4.93 4.16
CA THR A 71 6.88 4.70 4.26
C THR A 71 7.68 5.89 3.71
N ASN A 72 7.22 6.54 2.64
CA ASN A 72 7.84 7.77 2.15
C ASN A 72 7.73 8.94 3.13
N LEU A 73 6.56 9.13 3.76
CA LEU A 73 6.39 10.14 4.81
C LEU A 73 7.32 9.88 6.01
N TYR A 74 7.57 8.61 6.32
CA TYR A 74 8.45 8.23 7.41
C TYR A 74 9.93 8.49 7.11
N TYR A 75 10.43 7.99 5.98
CA TYR A 75 11.85 8.14 5.64
C TYR A 75 12.18 9.56 5.19
N ASN A 76 11.27 10.23 4.47
CA ASN A 76 11.44 11.57 3.93
C ASN A 76 12.76 11.76 3.15
N GLU A 77 13.19 10.72 2.44
CA GLU A 77 14.46 10.69 1.70
C GLU A 77 14.20 10.47 0.21
N PHE A 78 14.79 11.33 -0.64
CA PHE A 78 14.54 11.30 -2.08
C PHE A 78 14.97 9.98 -2.75
N LYS A 79 16.08 9.39 -2.29
CA LYS A 79 16.55 8.07 -2.77
C LYS A 79 15.53 6.97 -2.44
N PHE A 80 14.92 7.03 -1.26
CA PHE A 80 13.90 6.09 -0.85
C PHE A 80 12.60 6.28 -1.64
N LEU A 81 12.25 7.52 -1.99
CA LEU A 81 11.10 7.84 -2.86
C LEU A 81 11.22 7.18 -4.23
N ILE A 82 12.37 7.33 -4.89
CA ILE A 82 12.60 6.69 -6.19
C ILE A 82 12.49 5.17 -6.06
N PHE A 83 13.17 4.59 -5.08
CA PHE A 83 13.16 3.14 -4.86
C PHE A 83 11.74 2.60 -4.65
N SER A 84 10.98 3.22 -3.76
CA SER A 84 9.63 2.77 -3.41
C SER A 84 8.64 2.96 -4.56
N ILE A 85 8.75 4.03 -5.36
CA ILE A 85 7.96 4.20 -6.58
C ILE A 85 8.26 3.09 -7.59
N LEU A 86 9.54 2.73 -7.79
CA LEU A 86 9.91 1.63 -8.69
C LEU A 86 9.32 0.29 -8.23
N VAL A 87 9.39 0.00 -6.92
CA VAL A 87 8.79 -1.20 -6.34
C VAL A 87 7.28 -1.23 -6.56
N TYR A 88 6.60 -0.10 -6.33
CA TYR A 88 5.16 0.01 -6.51
C TYR A 88 4.73 -0.11 -7.98
N ILE A 89 5.48 0.49 -8.91
CA ILE A 89 5.27 0.29 -10.35
C ILE A 89 5.45 -1.19 -10.70
N GLY A 90 6.49 -1.85 -10.18
CA GLY A 90 6.71 -3.28 -10.34
C GLY A 90 5.52 -4.12 -9.88
N LEU A 91 4.89 -3.76 -8.76
CA LEU A 91 3.66 -4.38 -8.26
C LEU A 91 2.49 -4.20 -9.23
N ILE A 92 2.26 -2.98 -9.72
CA ILE A 92 1.17 -2.70 -10.67
C ILE A 92 1.37 -3.45 -11.99
N LEU A 93 2.59 -3.46 -12.53
CA LEU A 93 2.93 -4.23 -13.73
C LEU A 93 2.73 -5.73 -13.51
N SER A 94 3.09 -6.25 -12.33
CA SER A 94 2.88 -7.66 -11.98
C SER A 94 1.40 -8.02 -11.92
N LEU A 95 0.54 -7.13 -11.39
CA LEU A 95 -0.92 -7.33 -11.40
C LEU A 95 -1.47 -7.43 -12.83
N PHE A 96 -1.04 -6.54 -13.73
CA PHE A 96 -1.42 -6.62 -15.14
C PHE A 96 -0.91 -7.90 -15.81
N TYR A 97 0.31 -8.34 -15.48
CA TYR A 97 0.89 -9.58 -16.02
C TYR A 97 0.08 -10.84 -15.60
N ILE A 98 -0.40 -10.90 -14.36
CA ILE A 98 -1.24 -12.01 -13.87
C ILE A 98 -2.71 -11.89 -14.34
N LYS A 99 -3.00 -10.90 -15.21
CA LYS A 99 -4.32 -10.66 -15.82
C LYS A 99 -5.40 -10.27 -14.82
N GLU A 100 -5.02 -9.52 -13.78
CA GLU A 100 -6.03 -8.88 -12.93
C GLU A 100 -6.84 -7.83 -13.70
N GLU A 101 -8.11 -7.68 -13.30
CA GLU A 101 -9.00 -6.75 -13.98
C GLU A 101 -8.55 -5.30 -13.77
N LYS A 102 -8.24 -4.60 -14.87
CA LYS A 102 -7.70 -3.22 -14.84
C LYS A 102 -8.53 -2.27 -13.98
N TYR A 103 -9.86 -2.40 -14.07
CA TYR A 103 -10.80 -1.59 -13.28
C TYR A 103 -10.65 -1.82 -11.77
N LYS A 104 -10.46 -3.07 -11.31
CA LYS A 104 -10.23 -3.39 -9.90
C LYS A 104 -8.90 -2.82 -9.41
N ILE A 105 -7.86 -2.86 -10.25
CA ILE A 105 -6.55 -2.27 -9.95
C ILE A 105 -6.69 -0.76 -9.75
N ILE A 106 -7.27 -0.06 -10.72
CA ILE A 106 -7.44 1.41 -10.69
C ILE A 106 -8.27 1.82 -9.48
N LYS A 107 -9.37 1.13 -9.19
CA LYS A 107 -10.14 1.37 -7.97
C LYS A 107 -9.31 1.18 -6.71
N GLY A 108 -8.51 0.12 -6.63
CA GLY A 108 -7.64 -0.13 -5.47
C GLY A 108 -6.65 1.02 -5.26
N ILE A 109 -6.05 1.55 -6.33
CA ILE A 109 -5.19 2.74 -6.26
C ILE A 109 -5.99 3.95 -5.76
N LEU A 110 -7.14 4.22 -6.37
CA LEU A 110 -8.01 5.36 -6.01
C LEU A 110 -8.42 5.32 -4.54
N PHE A 111 -8.89 4.18 -4.04
CA PHE A 111 -9.25 4.02 -2.64
C PHE A 111 -8.02 4.03 -1.72
N GLY A 112 -6.86 3.56 -2.18
CA GLY A 112 -5.60 3.73 -1.45
C GLY A 112 -5.24 5.21 -1.26
N VAL A 113 -5.40 6.03 -2.30
CA VAL A 113 -5.22 7.50 -2.23
C VAL A 113 -6.21 8.13 -1.26
N ILE A 114 -7.50 7.83 -1.41
CA ILE A 114 -8.57 8.38 -0.56
C ILE A 114 -8.34 8.01 0.90
N SER A 115 -8.09 6.73 1.20
CA SER A 115 -7.86 6.27 2.57
C SER A 115 -6.60 6.89 3.20
N SER A 116 -5.52 7.04 2.42
CA SER A 116 -4.31 7.71 2.90
C SER A 116 -4.57 9.20 3.20
N GLY A 117 -5.29 9.89 2.31
CA GLY A 117 -5.63 11.30 2.47
C GLY A 117 -6.57 11.56 3.66
N ILE A 118 -7.65 10.78 3.78
CA ILE A 118 -8.59 10.89 4.91
C ILE A 118 -7.85 10.64 6.22
N SER A 119 -7.06 9.57 6.31
CA SER A 119 -6.32 9.23 7.53
C SER A 119 -5.31 10.31 7.91
N TYR A 120 -4.56 10.83 6.93
CA TYR A 120 -3.59 11.90 7.16
C TYR A 120 -4.24 13.14 7.77
N LEU A 121 -5.37 13.60 7.18
CA LEU A 121 -6.11 14.76 7.67
C LEU A 121 -6.77 14.50 9.03
N PHE A 122 -7.38 13.34 9.21
CA PHE A 122 -8.10 12.97 10.43
C PHE A 122 -7.17 12.91 11.63
N VAL A 123 -6.03 12.22 11.51
CA VAL A 123 -5.06 12.15 12.62
C VAL A 123 -4.39 13.49 12.84
N LYS A 124 -4.10 14.26 11.78
CA LYS A 124 -3.58 15.62 11.92
C LYS A 124 -4.52 16.51 12.71
N TYR A 125 -5.83 16.40 12.52
CA TYR A 125 -6.83 17.16 13.28
C TYR A 125 -6.88 16.75 14.76
N ILE A 126 -6.73 15.45 15.09
CA ILE A 126 -6.78 14.95 16.47
C ILE A 126 -5.55 15.34 17.29
N TYR A 127 -4.37 15.41 16.66
CA TYR A 127 -3.09 15.69 17.31
C TYR A 127 -2.63 17.15 17.17
N SER A 128 -3.45 18.01 16.56
CA SER A 128 -3.20 19.45 16.50
C SER A 128 -3.66 20.16 17.76
#